data_AF-A0A067PD40-F1
#
_entry.id   AF-A0A067PD40-F1
#
_cell.length_a   1.000
_cell.length_b   1.000
_cell.length_c   1.000
_cell.angle_alpha   90.00
_cell.angle_beta   90.00
_cell.angle_gamma   90.00
#
_symmetry.space_group_name_H-M   'P 1'
#
loop_
_entity.id
_entity.type
_entity.pdbx_description
1 polymer ?
#
loop_
_entity_poly.entity_id
_entity_poly.type
_entity_poly.pdbx_seq_one_letter_code
_entity_poly.pdbx_strand_id
1 'polypeptide(L)'
;MKSFARVATLLAAVSSTLAHYTFPSLIVGGTTTTAWEYVRETNNYNSQAPVTNVNSTDIRCYTSATNAVASTATVAAGSSIGFACDNTMYHASVVNVYMAKAPGNVSTWDGSGTVWFKVYQITPVTNGGTSITFPTETESTVVFTVPKNLPSGQYLVRVENIAIHAASTYGGAQFYLACGQINVTGGGSGTPGPLVAFPGAYTGYEPGILINIYSPIPATYTQPGPAVWTG
;
A
#
# COMPACT_ATOMS: atom_id res chain seq x y z
N MET A 1 16.44 37.91 52.62
CA MET A 1 16.82 37.37 51.30
C MET A 1 15.59 36.73 50.68
N LYS A 2 15.01 37.32 49.62
CA LYS A 2 13.79 36.81 48.97
C LYS A 2 14.20 35.89 47.82
N SER A 3 13.99 34.58 47.98
CA SER A 3 14.29 33.58 46.95
C SER A 3 13.18 33.56 45.90
N PHE A 4 13.49 33.91 44.66
CA PHE A 4 12.62 33.71 43.51
C PHE A 4 12.86 32.30 42.94
N ALA A 5 11.90 31.41 43.10
CA ALA A 5 11.90 30.13 42.41
C ALA A 5 11.51 30.34 40.94
N ARG A 6 12.43 30.08 40.01
CA ARG A 6 12.15 30.07 38.57
C ARG A 6 11.60 28.69 38.20
N VAL A 7 10.32 28.64 37.82
CA VAL A 7 9.72 27.46 37.21
C VAL A 7 10.18 27.41 35.75
N ALA A 8 10.96 26.40 35.39
CA ALA A 8 11.35 26.13 34.01
C ALA A 8 10.28 25.22 33.36
N THR A 9 9.51 25.77 32.43
CA THR A 9 8.55 25.01 31.63
C THR A 9 9.30 24.23 30.57
N LEU A 10 9.34 22.90 30.70
CA LEU A 10 9.93 22.01 29.69
C LEU A 10 8.92 21.85 28.54
N LEU A 11 9.16 22.49 27.39
CA LEU A 11 8.42 22.18 26.17
C LEU A 11 8.84 20.79 25.68
N ALA A 12 7.94 19.81 25.78
CA ALA A 12 8.10 18.54 25.08
C ALA A 12 7.93 18.80 23.57
N ALA A 13 9.03 18.79 22.83
CA ALA A 13 8.98 18.77 21.38
C ALA A 13 8.43 17.40 20.96
N VAL A 14 7.20 17.38 20.42
CA VAL A 14 6.66 16.19 19.76
C VAL A 14 7.47 16.02 18.47
N SER A 15 8.42 15.10 18.47
CA SER A 15 9.08 14.66 17.23
C SER A 15 8.03 13.94 16.40
N SER A 16 7.44 14.63 15.43
CA SER A 16 6.69 13.95 14.37
C SER A 16 7.69 13.11 13.58
N THR A 17 7.50 11.80 13.56
CA THR A 17 8.28 10.89 12.74
C THR A 17 7.95 11.16 11.27
N LEU A 18 8.70 12.06 10.62
CA LEU A 18 8.52 12.52 9.24
C LEU A 18 8.63 11.40 8.17
N ALA A 19 8.88 10.16 8.59
CA ALA A 19 9.09 9.01 7.72
C ALA A 19 7.83 8.20 7.42
N HIS A 20 6.74 8.40 8.17
CA HIS A 20 5.48 7.65 7.97
C HIS A 20 4.52 8.42 7.06
N TYR A 21 3.61 7.69 6.43
CA TYR A 21 2.73 8.25 5.39
C TYR A 21 1.46 7.43 5.17
N THR A 22 0.52 8.03 4.46
CA THR A 22 -0.72 7.42 3.98
C THR A 22 -0.84 7.55 2.46
N PHE A 23 -1.77 6.80 1.87
CA PHE A 23 -2.13 6.92 0.45
C PHE A 23 -3.54 7.48 0.29
N PRO A 24 -3.78 8.77 0.58
CA PRO A 24 -5.14 9.30 0.69
C PRO A 24 -5.83 9.53 -0.66
N SER A 25 -5.08 9.65 -1.76
CA SER A 25 -5.62 10.12 -3.03
C SER A 25 -5.34 9.15 -4.16
N LEU A 26 -6.27 9.08 -5.11
CA LEU A 26 -6.00 8.49 -6.41
C LEU A 26 -5.38 9.53 -7.36
N ILE A 27 -4.67 9.04 -8.37
CA ILE A 27 -4.27 9.80 -9.54
C ILE A 27 -5.11 9.26 -10.70
N VAL A 28 -5.99 10.09 -11.26
CA VAL A 28 -6.89 9.72 -12.37
C VAL A 28 -6.79 10.79 -13.44
N GLY A 29 -6.57 10.38 -14.70
CA GLY A 29 -6.37 11.33 -15.80
C GLY A 29 -5.17 12.26 -15.58
N GLY A 30 -4.16 11.82 -14.82
CA GLY A 30 -2.99 12.62 -14.46
C GLY A 30 -3.21 13.64 -13.36
N THR A 31 -4.39 13.70 -12.73
CA THR A 31 -4.70 14.62 -11.64
C THR A 31 -4.86 13.87 -10.32
N THR A 32 -4.23 14.38 -9.26
CA THR A 32 -4.42 13.90 -7.89
C THR A 32 -5.78 14.34 -7.36
N THR A 33 -6.60 13.38 -6.93
CA THR A 33 -7.95 13.63 -6.41
C THR A 33 -7.90 14.19 -4.98
N THR A 34 -9.03 14.68 -4.48
CA THR A 34 -9.11 15.08 -3.07
C THR A 34 -8.83 13.87 -2.17
N ALA A 35 -8.13 14.11 -1.05
CA ALA A 35 -7.85 13.10 -0.05
C ALA A 35 -9.15 12.40 0.39
N TRP A 36 -9.12 11.07 0.39
CA TRP A 36 -10.20 10.19 0.80
C TRP A 36 -11.48 10.26 -0.04
N GLU A 37 -11.45 10.94 -1.19
CA GLU A 37 -12.62 11.03 -2.10
C GLU A 37 -12.93 9.67 -2.74
N TYR A 38 -11.91 9.03 -3.30
CA TYR A 38 -12.00 7.72 -3.97
C TYR A 38 -11.21 6.64 -3.26
N VAL A 39 -10.52 6.98 -2.17
CA VAL A 39 -9.79 6.05 -1.30
C VAL A 39 -10.52 5.97 0.03
N ARG A 40 -10.70 4.76 0.56
CA ARG A 40 -11.27 4.58 1.90
C ARG A 40 -10.31 5.14 2.94
N GLU A 41 -10.82 6.01 3.80
CA GLU A 41 -10.05 6.57 4.90
C GLU A 41 -9.55 5.46 5.83
N THR A 42 -8.23 5.35 5.95
CA THR A 42 -7.56 4.28 6.69
C THR A 42 -7.50 4.60 8.19
N ASN A 43 -7.40 3.58 9.02
CA ASN A 43 -7.30 3.71 10.48
C ASN A 43 -6.11 4.59 10.92
N ASN A 44 -5.06 4.67 10.09
CA ASN A 44 -3.87 5.45 10.35
C ASN A 44 -3.91 6.87 9.74
N TYR A 45 -5.06 7.37 9.28
CA TYR A 45 -5.15 8.70 8.64
C TYR A 45 -4.51 9.84 9.46
N ASN A 46 -4.56 9.76 10.80
CA ASN A 46 -3.88 10.69 11.70
C ASN A 46 -2.50 10.20 12.16
N SER A 47 -2.37 8.92 12.53
CA SER A 47 -1.17 8.39 13.19
C SER A 47 -0.06 8.03 12.20
N GLN A 48 -0.43 7.80 10.94
CA GLN A 48 0.41 7.27 9.86
C GLN A 48 1.07 5.92 10.20
N ALA A 49 0.66 5.26 11.27
CA ALA A 49 1.21 3.97 11.70
C ALA A 49 1.02 2.88 10.64
N PRO A 50 1.96 1.93 10.47
CA PRO A 50 1.81 0.83 9.54
C PRO A 50 0.99 -0.32 10.13
N VAL A 51 0.45 -1.19 9.26
CA VAL A 51 0.06 -2.55 9.67
C VAL A 51 1.32 -3.39 9.77
N THR A 52 1.47 -4.19 10.83
CA THR A 52 2.61 -5.14 10.98
C THR A 52 2.14 -6.59 11.11
N ASN A 53 0.89 -6.81 11.52
CA ASN A 53 0.30 -8.14 11.64
C ASN A 53 -0.41 -8.55 10.35
N VAL A 54 0.23 -9.43 9.57
CA VAL A 54 -0.30 -9.97 8.31
C VAL A 54 -1.58 -10.81 8.46
N ASN A 55 -1.89 -11.27 9.68
CA ASN A 55 -3.12 -12.01 9.97
C ASN A 55 -4.29 -11.09 10.36
N SER A 56 -4.05 -9.79 10.53
CA SER A 56 -5.11 -8.81 10.81
C SER A 56 -6.00 -8.60 9.59
N THR A 57 -7.29 -8.33 9.82
CA THR A 57 -8.19 -7.87 8.76
C THR A 57 -7.73 -6.54 8.15
N ASP A 58 -6.98 -5.73 8.90
CA ASP A 58 -6.42 -4.47 8.43
C ASP A 58 -5.38 -4.63 7.31
N ILE A 59 -4.77 -5.81 7.14
CA ILE A 59 -3.86 -6.04 6.03
C ILE A 59 -4.56 -5.90 4.66
N ARG A 60 -5.91 -5.94 4.63
CA ARG A 60 -6.70 -5.78 3.41
C ARG A 60 -6.79 -4.33 2.95
N CYS A 61 -7.50 -3.49 3.70
CA CYS A 61 -7.75 -2.09 3.35
C CYS A 61 -7.48 -1.11 4.50
N TYR A 62 -7.03 -1.62 5.65
CA TYR A 62 -6.74 -0.85 6.86
C TYR A 62 -7.92 0.01 7.36
N THR A 63 -9.14 -0.51 7.30
CA THR A 63 -10.38 0.22 7.60
C THR A 63 -11.20 -0.43 8.73
N SER A 64 -10.61 -1.31 9.54
CA SER A 64 -11.35 -2.03 10.59
C SER A 64 -11.95 -1.10 11.66
N ALA A 65 -11.36 0.07 11.88
CA ALA A 65 -11.83 1.05 12.86
C ALA A 65 -12.68 2.15 12.20
N THR A 66 -12.31 2.62 11.01
CA THR A 66 -13.05 3.67 10.31
C THR A 66 -14.35 3.17 9.68
N ASN A 67 -14.41 1.90 9.28
CA ASN A 67 -15.48 1.34 8.44
C ASN A 67 -15.75 2.21 7.19
N ALA A 68 -14.71 2.87 6.68
CA ALA A 68 -14.85 3.89 5.66
C ALA A 68 -15.33 3.32 4.33
N VAL A 69 -16.17 4.10 3.66
CA VAL A 69 -16.54 3.95 2.24
C VAL A 69 -16.00 5.16 1.47
N ALA A 70 -15.93 5.06 0.16
CA ALA A 70 -15.51 6.17 -0.71
C ALA A 70 -16.47 6.34 -1.91
N SER A 71 -16.26 7.39 -2.68
CA SER A 71 -16.84 7.51 -4.03
C SER A 71 -16.13 6.55 -5.00
N THR A 72 -16.64 6.40 -6.22
CA THR A 72 -16.04 5.50 -7.24
C THR A 72 -15.58 6.30 -8.46
N ALA A 73 -14.28 6.28 -8.75
CA ALA A 73 -13.73 6.98 -9.92
C ALA A 73 -13.94 6.16 -11.19
N THR A 74 -14.41 6.76 -12.29
CA THR A 74 -14.52 6.06 -13.57
C THR A 74 -13.20 6.15 -14.34
N VAL A 75 -12.68 5.00 -14.78
CA VAL A 75 -11.41 4.91 -15.53
C VAL A 75 -11.57 3.95 -16.71
N ALA A 76 -10.78 4.15 -17.76
CA ALA A 76 -10.75 3.23 -18.90
C ALA A 76 -9.71 2.12 -18.65
N ALA A 77 -10.01 0.88 -19.05
CA ALA A 77 -8.98 -0.15 -19.14
C ALA A 77 -7.87 0.32 -20.10
N GLY A 78 -6.60 0.03 -19.76
CA GLY A 78 -5.43 0.54 -20.47
C GLY A 78 -5.04 1.98 -20.11
N SER A 79 -5.83 2.71 -19.32
CA SER A 79 -5.44 4.03 -18.82
C SER A 79 -4.44 3.94 -17.67
N SER A 80 -3.65 5.00 -17.49
CA SER A 80 -2.78 5.16 -16.33
C SER A 80 -3.58 5.69 -15.14
N ILE A 81 -3.43 5.04 -13.99
CA ILE A 81 -3.95 5.48 -12.70
C ILE A 81 -2.87 5.36 -11.64
N GLY A 82 -3.09 5.89 -10.45
CA GLY A 82 -2.14 5.70 -9.36
C GLY A 82 -2.69 6.06 -7.99
N PHE A 83 -1.81 5.98 -7.01
CA PHE A 83 -2.02 6.52 -5.67
C PHE A 83 -1.01 7.63 -5.43
N ALA A 84 -1.47 8.73 -4.85
CA ALA A 84 -0.59 9.76 -4.31
C ALA A 84 -0.49 9.56 -2.80
N CYS A 85 0.74 9.63 -2.32
CA CYS A 85 1.11 9.59 -0.93
C CYS A 85 0.98 11.01 -0.33
N ASP A 86 0.60 11.13 0.95
CA ASP A 86 0.56 12.43 1.65
C ASP A 86 1.95 13.01 1.96
N ASN A 87 2.99 12.23 1.69
CA ASN A 87 4.40 12.54 1.91
C ASN A 87 5.27 11.78 0.89
N THR A 88 6.60 11.89 1.00
CA THR A 88 7.53 11.01 0.26
C THR A 88 7.64 9.65 0.96
N MET A 89 7.71 8.58 0.19
CA MET A 89 7.93 7.23 0.71
C MET A 89 9.40 7.03 1.10
N TYR A 90 9.79 7.43 2.31
CA TYR A 90 11.20 7.46 2.75
C TYR A 90 11.81 6.11 3.17
N HIS A 91 11.03 5.04 3.19
CA HIS A 91 11.52 3.75 3.66
C HIS A 91 12.08 2.91 2.52
N ALA A 92 13.11 2.11 2.84
CA ALA A 92 13.53 0.97 2.05
C ALA A 92 12.35 0.00 1.89
N SER A 93 11.67 0.10 0.75
CA SER A 93 10.36 -0.51 0.55
C SER A 93 10.18 -1.14 -0.82
N VAL A 94 9.23 -2.07 -0.87
CA VAL A 94 8.70 -2.63 -2.11
C VAL A 94 7.24 -2.26 -2.27
N VAL A 95 6.74 -2.27 -3.51
CA VAL A 95 5.33 -1.98 -3.78
C VAL A 95 4.67 -3.16 -4.44
N ASN A 96 3.42 -3.42 -4.05
CA ASN A 96 2.50 -4.20 -4.85
C ASN A 96 1.20 -3.40 -5.02
N VAL A 97 0.54 -3.59 -6.16
CA VAL A 97 -0.83 -3.14 -6.37
C VAL A 97 -1.68 -4.34 -6.74
N TYR A 98 -2.80 -4.48 -6.05
CA TYR A 98 -3.79 -5.52 -6.27
C TYR A 98 -5.10 -4.92 -6.72
N MET A 99 -5.88 -5.70 -7.46
CA MET A 99 -7.26 -5.38 -7.79
C MET A 99 -8.17 -6.53 -7.38
N ALA A 100 -9.41 -6.21 -7.05
CA ALA A 100 -10.45 -7.21 -6.76
C ALA A 100 -11.78 -6.73 -7.33
N LYS A 101 -12.41 -7.58 -8.15
CA LYS A 101 -13.69 -7.26 -8.80
C LYS A 101 -14.82 -7.32 -7.78
N ALA A 102 -15.57 -6.24 -7.62
CA ALA A 102 -16.74 -6.24 -6.77
C ALA A 102 -17.85 -7.10 -7.39
N PRO A 103 -18.59 -7.89 -6.59
CA PRO A 103 -19.74 -8.66 -7.06
C PRO A 103 -20.97 -7.78 -7.33
N GLY A 104 -20.92 -6.50 -6.93
CA GLY A 104 -21.98 -5.52 -7.06
C GLY A 104 -21.45 -4.13 -6.77
N ASN A 105 -22.18 -3.33 -5.98
CA ASN A 105 -21.72 -2.02 -5.55
C ASN A 105 -20.44 -2.15 -4.68
N VAL A 106 -19.34 -1.57 -5.14
CA VAL A 106 -18.05 -1.63 -4.46
C VAL A 106 -18.07 -0.91 -3.11
N SER A 107 -18.88 0.14 -2.94
CA SER A 107 -18.90 0.91 -1.69
C SER A 107 -19.44 0.10 -0.51
N THR A 108 -20.22 -0.94 -0.76
CA THR A 108 -20.77 -1.84 0.28
C THR A 108 -19.98 -3.14 0.44
N TRP A 109 -18.93 -3.33 -0.35
CA TRP A 109 -18.15 -4.57 -0.35
C TRP A 109 -16.78 -4.38 0.30
N ASP A 110 -16.44 -5.24 1.25
CA ASP A 110 -15.21 -5.11 2.05
C ASP A 110 -13.98 -5.74 1.39
N GLY A 111 -14.15 -6.48 0.29
CA GLY A 111 -13.08 -7.17 -0.42
C GLY A 111 -12.63 -8.48 0.24
N SER A 112 -13.40 -9.04 1.17
CA SER A 112 -13.07 -10.34 1.78
C SER A 112 -13.13 -11.52 0.80
N GLY A 113 -12.39 -12.59 1.10
CA GLY A 113 -12.30 -13.80 0.28
C GLY A 113 -11.11 -13.83 -0.68
N THR A 114 -11.01 -14.91 -1.45
CA THR A 114 -9.95 -15.15 -2.45
C THR A 114 -10.27 -14.44 -3.76
N VAL A 115 -10.13 -13.12 -3.76
CA VAL A 115 -10.62 -12.23 -4.84
C VAL A 115 -9.57 -11.27 -5.39
N TRP A 116 -8.41 -11.19 -4.74
CA TRP A 116 -7.36 -10.24 -5.08
C TRP A 116 -6.37 -10.84 -6.06
N PHE A 117 -6.02 -10.11 -7.12
CA PHE A 117 -4.92 -10.45 -8.03
C PHE A 117 -3.97 -9.27 -8.11
N LYS A 118 -2.67 -9.54 -8.23
CA LYS A 118 -1.65 -8.51 -8.37
C LYS A 118 -1.66 -7.98 -9.80
N VAL A 119 -1.59 -6.66 -9.98
CA VAL A 119 -1.54 -6.00 -11.30
C VAL A 119 -0.27 -5.19 -11.52
N TYR A 120 0.46 -4.89 -10.45
CA TYR A 120 1.69 -4.11 -10.53
C TYR A 120 2.58 -4.38 -9.33
N GLN A 121 3.89 -4.19 -9.50
CA GLN A 121 4.85 -4.22 -8.41
C GLN A 121 6.08 -3.36 -8.71
N ILE A 122 6.74 -2.90 -7.66
CA ILE A 122 8.08 -2.30 -7.71
C ILE A 122 8.95 -3.10 -6.74
N THR A 123 9.97 -3.76 -7.28
CA THR A 123 10.94 -4.58 -6.54
C THR A 123 12.21 -3.78 -6.28
N PRO A 124 13.01 -4.10 -5.25
CA PRO A 124 14.36 -3.56 -5.12
C PRO A 124 15.25 -4.04 -6.26
N VAL A 125 16.31 -3.30 -6.50
CA VAL A 125 17.39 -3.67 -7.41
C VAL A 125 18.53 -4.24 -6.58
N THR A 126 18.85 -5.52 -6.76
CA THR A 126 19.95 -6.21 -6.08
C THR A 126 21.14 -6.39 -7.01
N ASN A 127 22.36 -6.21 -6.50
CA ASN A 127 23.61 -6.43 -7.25
C ASN A 127 24.43 -7.58 -6.64
N GLY A 128 23.86 -8.78 -6.60
CA GLY A 128 24.56 -10.00 -6.17
C GLY A 128 25.15 -9.95 -4.75
N GLY A 129 24.56 -9.12 -3.87
CA GLY A 129 24.99 -8.97 -2.48
C GLY A 129 25.97 -7.81 -2.26
N THR A 130 26.29 -7.06 -3.32
CA THR A 130 27.11 -5.84 -3.22
C THR A 130 26.27 -4.64 -2.79
N SER A 131 25.05 -4.53 -3.33
CA SER A 131 24.12 -3.46 -3.00
C SER A 131 22.67 -3.90 -3.18
N ILE A 132 21.78 -3.21 -2.49
CA ILE A 132 20.33 -3.25 -2.67
C ILE A 132 19.84 -1.81 -2.68
N THR A 133 19.04 -1.43 -3.68
CA THR A 133 18.41 -0.10 -3.75
C THR A 133 16.90 -0.23 -3.92
N PHE A 134 16.17 0.75 -3.40
CA PHE A 134 14.71 0.74 -3.35
C PHE A 134 14.16 1.88 -4.22
N PRO A 135 13.61 1.58 -5.41
CA PRO A 135 13.19 2.62 -6.36
C PRO A 135 12.12 3.58 -5.82
N THR A 136 11.42 3.22 -4.75
CA THR A 136 10.37 4.06 -4.17
C THR A 136 10.85 5.01 -3.07
N GLU A 137 12.11 4.91 -2.63
CA GLU A 137 12.64 5.59 -1.41
C GLU A 137 12.65 7.14 -1.51
N THR A 138 12.30 7.69 -2.67
CA THR A 138 12.19 9.13 -2.93
C THR A 138 10.92 9.51 -3.69
N GLU A 139 10.01 8.56 -3.87
CA GLU A 139 8.80 8.76 -4.66
C GLU A 139 7.63 9.15 -3.76
N SER A 140 6.70 9.95 -4.28
CA SER A 140 5.44 10.30 -3.59
C SER A 140 4.22 9.71 -4.29
N THR A 141 4.43 8.91 -5.34
CA THR A 141 3.34 8.31 -6.12
C THR A 141 3.64 6.88 -6.51
N VAL A 142 2.58 6.09 -6.69
CA VAL A 142 2.63 4.77 -7.31
C VAL A 142 1.68 4.80 -8.49
N VAL A 143 2.23 4.86 -9.71
CA VAL A 143 1.47 4.94 -10.96
C VAL A 143 1.61 3.64 -11.73
N PHE A 144 0.50 3.12 -12.26
CA PHE A 144 0.45 1.89 -13.02
C PHE A 144 -0.64 1.95 -14.09
N THR A 145 -0.56 1.05 -15.08
CA THR A 145 -1.57 0.93 -16.13
C THR A 145 -2.63 -0.08 -15.73
N VAL A 146 -3.91 0.29 -15.81
CA VAL A 146 -5.01 -0.67 -15.66
C VAL A 146 -4.91 -1.69 -16.81
N PRO A 147 -4.85 -3.02 -16.56
CA PRO A 147 -4.70 -3.99 -17.63
C PRO A 147 -5.80 -3.87 -18.68
N LYS A 148 -5.43 -3.87 -19.96
CA LYS A 148 -6.37 -3.63 -21.07
C LYS A 148 -7.47 -4.70 -21.17
N ASN A 149 -7.12 -5.95 -20.88
CA ASN A 149 -8.06 -7.07 -20.92
C ASN A 149 -8.86 -7.25 -19.62
N LEU A 150 -8.74 -6.34 -18.65
CA LEU A 150 -9.50 -6.40 -17.40
C LEU A 150 -11.00 -6.30 -17.68
N PRO A 151 -11.86 -7.19 -17.15
CA PRO A 151 -13.31 -7.06 -17.32
C PRO A 151 -13.85 -5.74 -16.80
N SER A 152 -14.76 -5.10 -17.55
CA SER A 152 -15.42 -3.87 -17.10
C SER A 152 -16.22 -4.09 -15.81
N GLY A 153 -16.37 -3.03 -14.99
CA GLY A 153 -17.15 -3.01 -13.76
C GLY A 153 -16.38 -2.41 -12.59
N GLN A 154 -16.94 -2.52 -11.38
CA GLN A 154 -16.37 -1.89 -10.19
C GLN A 154 -15.31 -2.78 -9.52
N TYR A 155 -14.26 -2.14 -9.01
CA TYR A 155 -13.12 -2.79 -8.36
C TYR A 155 -12.68 -2.04 -7.12
N LEU A 156 -12.20 -2.80 -6.13
CA LEU A 156 -11.23 -2.27 -5.18
C LEU A 156 -9.85 -2.35 -5.80
N VAL A 157 -9.05 -1.31 -5.57
CA VAL A 157 -7.62 -1.26 -5.90
C VAL A 157 -6.86 -1.09 -4.60
N ARG A 158 -6.02 -2.04 -4.24
CA ARG A 158 -5.22 -2.02 -3.01
C ARG A 158 -3.78 -1.71 -3.38
N VAL A 159 -3.28 -0.55 -2.94
CA VAL A 159 -1.84 -0.25 -2.94
C VAL A 159 -1.25 -0.69 -1.62
N GLU A 160 -0.05 -1.26 -1.65
CA GLU A 160 0.79 -1.38 -0.47
C GLU A 160 2.22 -0.96 -0.79
N ASN A 161 2.83 -0.24 0.14
CA ASN A 161 4.25 -0.04 0.25
C ASN A 161 4.71 -0.79 1.50
N ILE A 162 5.54 -1.81 1.32
CA ILE A 162 6.04 -2.69 2.38
C ILE A 162 7.46 -2.24 2.72
N ALA A 163 7.58 -1.49 3.81
CA ALA A 163 8.85 -1.06 4.35
C ALA A 163 9.52 -2.23 5.09
N ILE A 164 10.74 -2.55 4.68
CA ILE A 164 11.50 -3.73 5.16
C ILE A 164 12.81 -3.36 5.86
N HIS A 165 12.99 -2.09 6.21
CA HIS A 165 14.14 -1.63 6.99
C HIS A 165 14.23 -2.29 8.38
N ALA A 166 13.10 -2.66 8.99
CA ALA A 166 13.05 -3.32 10.30
C ALA A 166 12.64 -4.80 10.22
N ALA A 167 12.68 -5.40 9.03
CA ALA A 167 12.09 -6.71 8.74
C ALA A 167 12.96 -7.93 9.12
N SER A 168 14.03 -7.75 9.89
CA SER A 168 14.90 -8.86 10.31
C SER A 168 14.24 -9.80 11.34
N THR A 169 13.07 -9.43 11.85
CA THR A 169 12.26 -10.22 12.78
C THR A 169 10.81 -10.28 12.33
N TYR A 170 10.10 -11.35 12.72
CA TYR A 170 8.69 -11.52 12.38
C TYR A 170 7.86 -10.36 12.94
N GLY A 171 7.01 -9.76 12.10
CA GLY A 171 6.24 -8.55 12.43
C GLY A 171 7.05 -7.25 12.36
N GLY A 172 8.31 -7.30 11.93
CA GLY A 172 9.14 -6.12 11.72
C GLY A 172 8.87 -5.39 10.41
N ALA A 173 8.36 -6.09 9.38
CA ALA A 173 7.91 -5.46 8.15
C ALA A 173 6.68 -4.56 8.40
N GLN A 174 6.68 -3.39 7.76
CA GLN A 174 5.69 -2.35 7.96
C GLN A 174 4.91 -2.11 6.65
N PHE A 175 3.61 -2.35 6.69
CA PHE A 175 2.74 -2.24 5.53
C PHE A 175 1.96 -0.91 5.59
N TYR A 176 2.30 0.02 4.69
CA TYR A 176 1.55 1.23 4.43
C TYR A 176 0.63 0.97 3.25
N LEU A 177 -0.67 0.94 3.47
CA LEU A 177 -1.62 0.45 2.47
C LEU A 177 -2.94 1.21 2.51
N ALA A 178 -3.65 1.24 1.39
CA ALA A 178 -4.99 1.79 1.28
C ALA A 178 -5.76 1.14 0.13
N CYS A 179 -7.10 1.29 0.14
CA CYS A 179 -7.98 0.79 -0.91
C CYS A 179 -8.73 1.92 -1.61
N GLY A 180 -8.46 2.08 -2.91
CA GLY A 180 -9.21 2.92 -3.83
C GLY A 180 -10.41 2.19 -4.44
N GLN A 181 -11.40 2.96 -4.91
CA GLN A 181 -12.58 2.45 -5.59
C GLN A 181 -12.64 3.01 -7.01
N ILE A 182 -12.71 2.11 -7.99
CA ILE A 182 -12.81 2.48 -9.40
C ILE A 182 -13.92 1.72 -10.12
N ASN A 183 -14.46 2.32 -11.18
CA ASN A 183 -15.31 1.70 -12.17
C ASN A 183 -14.55 1.64 -13.49
N VAL A 184 -14.15 0.45 -13.89
CA VAL A 184 -13.41 0.19 -15.14
C VAL A 184 -14.38 0.11 -16.30
N THR A 185 -14.11 0.88 -17.34
CA THR A 185 -14.87 0.92 -18.60
C THR A 185 -13.98 0.50 -19.77
N GLY A 186 -14.58 0.04 -20.87
CA GLY A 186 -13.83 -0.33 -22.08
C GLY A 186 -12.88 -1.53 -21.88
N GLY A 187 -13.16 -2.36 -20.87
CA GLY A 187 -12.39 -3.55 -20.53
C GLY A 187 -12.60 -4.74 -21.48
N GLY A 188 -11.77 -5.76 -21.33
CA GLY A 188 -11.80 -7.00 -22.12
C GLY A 188 -12.50 -8.18 -21.43
N SER A 189 -12.18 -9.38 -21.89
CA SER A 189 -12.72 -10.66 -21.38
C SER A 189 -11.64 -11.51 -20.68
N GLY A 190 -10.59 -10.88 -20.16
CA GLY A 190 -9.52 -11.56 -19.44
C GLY A 190 -10.03 -12.21 -18.15
N THR A 191 -9.29 -13.21 -17.66
CA THR A 191 -9.56 -13.89 -16.39
C THR A 191 -8.43 -13.57 -15.41
N PRO A 192 -8.62 -12.63 -14.48
CA PRO A 192 -7.58 -12.24 -13.54
C PRO A 192 -7.16 -13.36 -12.59
N GLY A 193 -5.86 -13.49 -12.37
CA GLY A 193 -5.30 -14.45 -11.41
C GLY A 193 -3.77 -14.54 -11.49
N PRO A 194 -3.12 -15.26 -10.57
CA PRO A 194 -3.72 -16.04 -9.47
C PRO A 194 -4.46 -15.18 -8.44
N LEU A 195 -5.56 -15.71 -7.89
CA LEU A 195 -6.33 -15.03 -6.85
C LEU A 195 -5.82 -15.41 -5.44
N VAL A 196 -5.78 -14.42 -4.55
CA VAL A 196 -5.40 -14.56 -3.13
C VAL A 196 -6.38 -13.80 -2.24
N ALA A 197 -6.26 -14.00 -0.92
CA ALA A 197 -7.07 -13.32 0.10
C ALA A 197 -6.21 -12.42 0.98
N PHE A 198 -6.79 -11.34 1.51
CA PHE A 198 -6.18 -10.53 2.55
C PHE A 198 -7.12 -10.47 3.78
N PRO A 199 -6.73 -11.03 4.94
CA PRO A 199 -5.52 -11.82 5.20
C PRO A 199 -5.52 -13.18 4.47
N GLY A 200 -4.34 -13.80 4.36
CA GLY A 200 -4.14 -15.14 3.77
C GLY A 200 -3.05 -15.22 2.69
N ALA A 201 -2.81 -14.13 1.95
CA ALA A 201 -1.75 -14.08 0.93
C ALA A 201 -0.34 -14.04 1.54
N TYR A 202 -0.22 -13.55 2.78
CA TYR A 202 1.04 -13.42 3.51
C TYR A 202 0.98 -14.20 4.82
N THR A 203 2.06 -14.91 5.09
CA THR A 203 2.34 -15.63 6.33
C THR A 203 3.23 -14.83 7.26
N GLY A 204 4.00 -13.87 6.74
CA GLY A 204 4.97 -13.06 7.48
C GLY A 204 6.36 -13.72 7.57
N TYR A 205 6.50 -14.94 7.05
CA TYR A 205 7.76 -15.69 7.00
C TYR A 205 8.37 -15.73 5.59
N GLU A 206 7.71 -15.13 4.60
CA GLU A 206 8.23 -15.06 3.24
C GLU A 206 9.61 -14.38 3.22
N PRO A 207 10.54 -14.82 2.35
CA PRO A 207 11.87 -14.21 2.26
C PRO A 207 11.84 -12.74 1.80
N GLY A 208 10.71 -12.24 1.29
CA GLY A 208 10.51 -10.82 0.98
C GLY A 208 9.94 -9.98 2.12
N ILE A 209 9.45 -10.62 3.19
CA ILE A 209 8.79 -9.98 4.35
C ILE A 209 9.60 -10.19 5.64
N LEU A 210 10.22 -11.35 5.85
CA LEU A 210 11.17 -11.62 6.92
C LEU A 210 12.57 -11.66 6.33
N ILE A 211 13.26 -10.52 6.38
CA ILE A 211 14.53 -10.31 5.68
C ILE A 211 15.41 -9.29 6.39
N ASN A 212 16.72 -9.59 6.47
CA ASN A 212 17.73 -8.60 6.82
C ASN A 212 18.34 -8.03 5.53
N ILE A 213 18.12 -6.74 5.27
CA ILE A 213 18.62 -6.06 4.06
C ILE A 213 20.03 -5.49 4.20
N TYR A 214 20.62 -5.54 5.41
CA TYR A 214 21.87 -4.84 5.72
C TYR A 214 23.09 -5.75 5.77
N SER A 215 22.99 -6.92 6.42
CA SER A 215 24.17 -7.78 6.62
C SER A 215 23.82 -9.27 6.80
N PRO A 216 24.26 -10.14 5.88
CA PRO A 216 24.78 -9.79 4.55
C PRO A 216 23.70 -9.09 3.71
N ILE A 217 24.10 -8.23 2.77
CA ILE A 217 23.16 -7.65 1.80
C ILE A 217 22.60 -8.80 0.93
N PRO A 218 21.27 -8.89 0.74
CA PRO A 218 20.68 -9.95 -0.08
C PRO A 218 21.20 -9.95 -1.51
N ALA A 219 21.57 -11.14 -2.02
CA ALA A 219 22.00 -11.30 -3.41
C ALA A 219 20.85 -11.19 -4.41
N THR A 220 19.66 -11.62 -3.98
CA THR A 220 18.41 -11.60 -4.72
C THR A 220 17.28 -11.23 -3.78
N TYR A 221 16.19 -10.70 -4.32
CA TYR A 221 14.97 -10.43 -3.56
C TYR A 221 13.78 -11.16 -4.19
N THR A 222 12.92 -11.73 -3.35
CA THR A 222 11.68 -12.39 -3.79
C THR A 222 10.50 -11.50 -3.41
N GLN A 223 9.81 -10.96 -4.42
CA GLN A 223 8.62 -10.14 -4.19
C GLN A 223 7.52 -10.97 -3.51
N PRO A 224 6.91 -10.50 -2.40
CA PRO A 224 5.82 -11.22 -1.75
C PRO A 224 4.53 -11.19 -2.58
N GLY A 225 3.71 -12.23 -2.41
CA GLY A 225 2.41 -12.39 -3.08
C GLY A 225 2.47 -13.10 -4.44
N PRO A 226 1.32 -13.25 -5.13
CA PRO A 226 1.24 -13.96 -6.40
C PRO A 226 1.98 -13.23 -7.52
N ALA A 227 2.14 -13.90 -8.66
CA ALA A 227 2.63 -13.28 -9.89
C ALA A 227 1.70 -12.13 -10.35
N VAL A 228 2.28 -11.16 -11.07
CA VAL A 228 1.52 -10.05 -11.69
C VAL A 228 0.67 -10.60 -12.83
N TRP A 229 -0.62 -10.27 -12.82
CA TRP A 229 -1.53 -10.46 -13.93
C TRP A 229 -1.46 -9.24 -14.86
N THR A 230 -1.08 -9.45 -16.12
CA THR A 230 -0.82 -8.37 -17.08
C THR A 230 -1.99 -8.03 -18.00
N GLY A 231 -3.07 -8.83 -17.97
CA GLY A 231 -4.17 -8.70 -18.93
C GLY A 231 -4.00 -9.55 -20.17
#